data_AF-J9DQK2-F1
#
_entry.id   AF-J9DQK2-F1
#
_cell.length_a   1.000
_cell.length_b   1.000
_cell.length_c   1.000
_cell.angle_alpha   90.00
_cell.angle_beta   90.00
_cell.angle_gamma   90.00
#
_symmetry.space_group_name_H-M   'P 1'
#
loop_
_entity.id
_entity.type
_entity.pdbx_description
1 polymer ?
#
loop_
_entity_poly.entity_id
_entity_poly.type
_entity_poly.pdbx_seq_one_letter_code
_entity_poly.pdbx_strand_id
1 'polypeptide(L)' 'MLNNVSDYETRWGKIVLRPSNTNYKQYLHFDPRNPYTCSPLYADALFKKGHLVMRMLNQRLGKESFLQ' A
#
# COMPACT_ATOMS: atom_id res chain seq x y z
N MET A 1 1.87 -12.47 5.71
CA MET A 1 2.14 -11.14 5.07
C MET A 1 1.24 -10.92 3.87
N LEU A 2 1.27 -11.79 2.85
CA LEU A 2 0.39 -11.69 1.68
C LEU A 2 -1.08 -11.93 2.05
N ASN A 3 -1.35 -12.95 2.88
CA ASN A 3 -2.68 -13.24 3.42
C ASN A 3 -3.27 -12.02 4.15
N ASN A 4 -2.48 -11.35 5.01
CA ASN A 4 -2.97 -10.20 5.77
C ASN A 4 -3.44 -9.03 4.89
N VAL A 5 -2.73 -8.76 3.78
CA VAL A 5 -3.13 -7.70 2.83
C VAL A 5 -4.37 -8.13 2.06
N SER A 6 -4.40 -9.37 1.56
CA SER A 6 -5.55 -9.94 0.84
C SER A 6 -6.82 -9.98 1.71
N ASP A 7 -6.69 -10.39 2.96
CA ASP A 7 -7.79 -10.47 3.92
C ASP A 7 -8.34 -9.07 4.24
N TYR A 8 -7.47 -8.05 4.24
CA TYR A 8 -7.90 -6.68 4.39
C TYR A 8 -8.68 -6.21 3.16
N GLU A 9 -8.10 -6.40 1.97
CA GLU A 9 -8.70 -5.93 0.72
C GLU A 9 -10.03 -6.60 0.41
N THR A 10 -10.21 -7.85 0.84
CA THR A 10 -11.46 -8.61 0.71
C THR A 10 -12.56 -8.05 1.61
N ARG A 11 -12.22 -7.60 2.82
CA ARG A 11 -13.20 -7.14 3.83
C ARG A 11 -13.53 -5.66 3.73
N TRP A 12 -12.54 -4.81 3.44
CA TRP A 12 -12.67 -3.35 3.53
C TRP A 12 -12.38 -2.62 2.22
N GLY A 13 -11.97 -3.34 1.17
CA GLY A 13 -11.65 -2.77 -0.13
C GLY A 13 -10.16 -2.52 -0.37
N LYS A 14 -9.84 -2.22 -1.62
CA LYS A 14 -8.46 -2.18 -2.13
C LYS A 14 -7.64 -1.06 -1.50
N ILE A 15 -6.38 -1.36 -1.21
CA ILE A 15 -5.39 -0.39 -0.76
C ILE A 15 -4.62 0.12 -1.97
N VAL A 16 -4.63 1.42 -2.24
CA VAL A 16 -3.90 1.98 -3.39
C VAL A 16 -2.62 2.65 -2.90
N LEU A 17 -1.46 2.10 -3.30
CA LEU A 17 -0.19 2.78 -3.17
C LEU A 17 -0.14 3.88 -4.24
N ARG A 18 -0.15 5.15 -3.82
CA ARG A 18 -0.13 6.30 -4.73
C ARG A 18 1.00 7.26 -4.34
N PRO A 19 1.71 7.86 -5.32
CA PRO A 19 2.74 8.85 -5.04
C PRO A 19 2.14 10.10 -4.38
N SER A 20 2.95 10.82 -3.61
CA SER A 20 2.50 12.02 -2.88
C SER A 20 2.11 13.18 -3.80
N ASN A 21 2.70 13.25 -5.00
CA ASN A 21 2.58 14.40 -5.90
C ASN A 21 1.83 14.06 -7.20
N THR A 22 0.59 13.56 -7.06
CA THR A 22 -0.25 13.21 -8.22
C THR A 22 -1.61 13.88 -8.12
N ASN A 23 -2.18 14.28 -9.27
CA ASN A 23 -3.58 14.68 -9.40
C ASN A 23 -4.50 13.43 -9.29
N TYR A 24 -4.36 12.69 -8.19
CA TYR A 24 -5.19 11.51 -7.95
C TYR A 24 -6.58 11.95 -7.54
N LYS A 25 -7.55 11.68 -8.40
CA LYS A 25 -8.97 11.84 -8.07
C LYS A 25 -9.35 10.78 -7.03
N GLN A 26 -9.62 11.23 -5.82
CA GLN A 26 -10.01 10.34 -4.73
C GLN A 26 -11.40 9.76 -5.02
N TYR A 27 -11.53 8.44 -4.89
CA TYR A 27 -12.83 7.75 -4.97
C TYR A 27 -13.60 7.82 -3.65
N LEU A 28 -12.87 7.98 -2.54
CA LEU A 28 -13.45 8.16 -1.21
C LEU A 28 -13.69 9.65 -0.95
N HIS A 29 -14.70 9.93 -0.13
CA HIS A 29 -14.99 11.29 0.35
C HIS A 29 -13.84 11.89 1.18
N PHE A 30 -12.91 11.07 1.66
CA PHE A 30 -11.77 11.50 2.48
C PHE A 30 -10.49 10.77 2.08
N ASP A 31 -9.33 11.31 2.47
CA ASP A 31 -8.04 10.63 2.30
C ASP A 31 -7.83 9.59 3.41
N PRO A 32 -7.79 8.28 3.11
CA PRO A 32 -7.51 7.27 4.14
C PRO A 32 -6.08 7.34 4.67
N ARG A 33 -5.19 8.16 4.08
CA ARG A 33 -3.83 8.43 4.58
C ARG A 33 -3.73 9.66 5.48
N ASN A 34 -4.79 10.48 5.58
CA ASN A 34 -4.76 11.64 6.46
C ASN A 34 -4.71 11.14 7.93
N PRO A 35 -3.77 11.61 8.76
CA PRO A 35 -3.60 11.15 10.14
C PRO A 35 -4.88 11.20 10.99
N TYR A 36 -5.78 12.14 10.70
CA TYR A 36 -7.02 12.34 11.46
C TYR A 36 -8.16 11.41 11.01
N THR A 37 -8.06 10.79 9.84
CA THR A 37 -9.09 9.89 9.27
C THR A 37 -8.56 8.49 8.98
N CYS A 38 -7.26 8.26 9.20
CA CYS A 38 -6.61 6.99 8.94
C CYS A 38 -6.95 5.97 10.03
N SER A 39 -7.56 4.85 9.62
CA SER A 39 -7.77 3.72 10.52
C SER A 39 -6.43 3.04 10.84
N PRO A 40 -6.16 2.65 12.10
CA PRO A 40 -4.98 1.87 12.45
C PRO A 40 -4.84 0.57 11.64
N LEU A 41 -5.97 -0.08 11.32
CA LEU A 41 -5.98 -1.28 10.47
C LEU A 41 -5.58 -0.96 9.03
N TYR A 42 -6.04 0.17 8.48
CA TYR A 42 -5.65 0.61 7.14
C TYR A 42 -4.15 0.94 7.10
N ALA A 43 -3.62 1.64 8.11
CA ALA A 43 -2.21 1.99 8.20
C ALA A 43 -1.32 0.73 8.23
N ASP A 44 -1.67 -0.26 9.04
CA ASP A 44 -0.95 -1.53 9.13
C ASP A 44 -1.00 -2.31 7.80
N ALA A 45 -2.18 -2.40 7.18
CA ALA A 45 -2.33 -3.07 5.89
C ALA A 45 -1.60 -2.33 4.75
N LEU A 46 -1.59 -1.00 4.77
CA LEU A 46 -0.85 -0.15 3.84
C LEU A 46 0.66 -0.39 3.94
N PHE A 47 1.19 -0.44 5.17
CA PHE A 47 2.59 -0.75 5.43
C PHE A 47 2.97 -2.14 4.91
N LYS A 48 2.17 -3.16 5.24
CA LYS A 48 2.37 -4.54 4.77
C LYS A 48 2.31 -4.65 3.25
N LYS A 49 1.42 -3.91 2.60
CA LYS A 49 1.32 -3.84 1.13
C LYS A 49 2.57 -3.22 0.51
N GLY A 50 3.08 -2.12 1.07
CA GLY A 50 4.32 -1.50 0.63
C GLY A 50 5.50 -2.48 0.68
N HIS A 51 5.65 -3.20 1.80
CA HIS A 51 6.70 -4.20 1.95
C HIS A 51 6.56 -5.38 0.97
N LEU A 52 5.33 -5.84 0.72
CA LEU A 52 5.07 -6.86 -0.29
C LEU A 52 5.53 -6.40 -1.69
N VAL A 53 5.17 -5.18 -2.08
CA VAL A 53 5.57 -4.61 -3.37
C VAL A 53 7.09 -4.49 -3.48
N MET A 54 7.78 -4.04 -2.44
CA MET A 54 9.25 -3.99 -2.43
C MET A 54 9.88 -5.37 -2.62
N ARG A 55 9.34 -6.43 -1.99
CA ARG A 55 9.80 -7.81 -2.20
C ARG A 55 9.58 -8.28 -3.64
N MET A 56 8.42 -7.97 -4.22
CA MET A 56 8.11 -8.32 -5.61
C MET A 56 9.04 -7.59 -6.59
N LEU A 57 9.34 -6.31 -6.34
CA LEU A 57 10.29 -5.54 -7.15
C LEU A 57 11.70 -6.12 -7.06
N ASN A 58 12.18 -6.44 -5.86
CA ASN A 58 13.48 -7.07 -5.65
C ASN A 58 13.60 -8.43 -6.37
N GLN A 59 12.53 -9.23 -6.38
CA GLN A 59 12.49 -10.49 -7.14
C GLN A 59 12.53 -10.26 -8.66
N ARG A 60 11.90 -9.19 -9.15
CA ARG A 60 11.80 -8.91 -10.59
C ARG A 60 13.05 -8.25 -11.17
N LEU A 61 13.71 -7.38 -10.42
CA LEU A 61 14.87 -6.59 -10.88
C LEU A 61 16.21 -7.30 -10.63
N GLY A 62 16.24 -8.30 -9.74
CA GLY A 62 17.48 -8.94 -9.29
C GLY A 62 18.16 -8.17 -8.15
N LYS A 63 19.04 -8.86 -7.39
CA LYS A 63 19.60 -8.32 -6.14
C LYS A 63 20.53 -7.11 -6.36
N GLU A 64 21.29 -7.09 -7.45
CA GLU A 64 22.31 -6.08 -7.69
C GLU A 64 21.72 -4.75 -8.18
N SER A 65 20.68 -4.81 -9.03
CA SER A 65 20.06 -3.60 -9.60
C SER A 65 19.12 -2.87 -8.64
N PHE A 66 18.69 -3.47 -7.53
CA PHE A 66 17.66 -2.89 -6.66
C PHE A 66 18.21 -1.94 -5.60
N LEU A 67 19.48 -2.11 -5.21
CA LEU A 67 20.17 -1.30 -4.19
C LEU A 67 21.21 -0.34 -4.79
N GLN A 68 21.42 -0.42 -6.10
CA GLN A 68 22.31 0.46 -6.86
C GLN A 68 21.60 1.75 -7.24
#